data_AF-A0A5D4RB07-F1
#
_entry.id   AF-A0A5D4RB07-F1
#
_cell.length_a   1.000
_cell.length_b   1.000
_cell.length_c   1.000
_cell.angle_alpha   90.00
_cell.angle_beta   90.00
_cell.angle_gamma   90.00
#
_symmetry.space_group_name_H-M   'P 1'
#
loop_
_entity.id
_entity.type
_entity.pdbx_description
1 polymer ?
#
loop_
_entity_poly.entity_id
_entity_poly.type
_entity_poly.pdbx_seq_one_letter_code
_entity_poly.pdbx_strand_id
1 'polypeptide(L)'
;MRILQRLWALIIRRSQMKRGVTFEITNEYGWFLFEILLSLEASSFDWSIADEEAYFIENGELGRKLFPENKMIMAGGDLMAYLHPNSCYLIFADLKAFPPGKAAGDIKTYKDFLKSDCQMAILIVDCSDVAVYCKDRERTETLYRFCRERFSNAEYITDENDRSELYCLVIRSWMPALKEDGIQLFLSQGTCPLGSFKIYLRIP
;
A
#
# COMPACT_ATOMS: atom_id res chain seq x y z
N MET A 1 -21.20 17.56 -35.20
CA MET A 1 -20.96 18.30 -33.94
C MET A 1 -21.28 17.50 -32.66
N ARG A 2 -22.43 16.82 -32.55
CA ARG A 2 -22.81 16.03 -31.34
C ARG A 2 -21.93 14.79 -31.05
N ILE A 3 -21.38 14.14 -32.09
CA ILE A 3 -20.48 12.97 -31.94
C ILE A 3 -19.13 13.38 -31.33
N LEU A 4 -18.57 14.50 -31.79
CA LEU A 4 -17.33 15.06 -31.23
C LEU A 4 -17.49 15.51 -29.79
N GLN A 5 -18.63 16.11 -29.42
CA GLN A 5 -18.94 16.45 -28.02
C GLN A 5 -19.10 15.22 -27.11
N ARG A 6 -19.72 14.14 -27.61
CA ARG A 6 -19.82 12.87 -26.86
C ARG A 6 -18.48 12.17 -26.72
N LEU A 7 -17.65 12.18 -27.77
CA LEU A 7 -16.28 11.67 -27.73
C LEU A 7 -15.42 12.51 -26.78
N TRP A 8 -15.52 13.84 -26.82
CA TRP A 8 -14.85 14.72 -25.85
C TRP A 8 -15.31 14.47 -24.41
N ALA A 9 -16.61 14.30 -24.16
CA ALA A 9 -17.12 13.97 -22.83
C ALA A 9 -16.68 12.57 -22.35
N LEU A 10 -16.54 11.60 -23.25
CA LEU A 10 -16.00 10.26 -22.96
C LEU A 10 -14.49 10.30 -22.71
N ILE A 11 -13.74 11.13 -23.43
CA ILE A 11 -12.30 11.36 -23.24
C ILE A 11 -12.06 12.07 -21.90
N ILE A 12 -12.80 13.13 -21.60
CA ILE A 12 -12.76 13.81 -20.29
C ILE A 12 -13.19 12.85 -19.17
N ARG A 13 -14.26 12.06 -19.35
CA ARG A 13 -14.65 11.06 -18.35
C ARG A 13 -13.56 10.01 -18.12
N ARG A 14 -12.84 9.59 -19.16
CA ARG A 14 -11.73 8.64 -19.05
C ARG A 14 -10.51 9.25 -18.34
N SER A 15 -10.14 10.49 -18.62
CA SER A 15 -9.04 11.18 -17.92
C SER A 15 -9.40 11.60 -16.48
N GLN A 16 -10.67 11.53 -16.09
CA GLN A 16 -11.16 11.87 -14.74
C GLN A 16 -11.46 10.63 -13.88
N MET A 17 -11.18 9.41 -14.36
CA MET A 17 -11.37 8.21 -13.54
C MET A 17 -10.28 8.15 -12.48
N LYS A 18 -10.67 8.50 -11.24
CA LYS A 18 -9.87 8.29 -10.05
C LYS A 18 -9.70 6.78 -9.85
N ARG A 19 -8.48 6.28 -10.05
CA ARG A 19 -8.10 4.88 -9.84
C ARG A 19 -7.86 4.57 -8.35
N GLY A 20 -7.57 5.61 -7.58
CA GLY A 20 -7.07 5.49 -6.22
C GLY A 20 -6.49 6.79 -5.68
N VAL A 21 -5.67 6.69 -4.63
CA VAL A 21 -4.99 7.79 -3.96
C VAL A 21 -3.54 7.38 -3.68
N THR A 22 -2.61 8.30 -3.91
CA THR A 22 -1.20 8.19 -3.50
C THR A 22 -0.89 9.26 -2.47
N PHE A 23 -0.01 8.96 -1.53
CA PHE A 23 0.42 9.88 -0.47
C PHE A 23 1.70 9.36 0.19
N GLU A 24 2.30 10.20 1.04
CA GLU A 24 3.50 9.85 1.80
C GLU A 24 3.21 9.79 3.30
N ILE A 25 3.60 8.68 3.92
CA ILE A 25 3.66 8.55 5.38
C ILE A 25 5.05 8.90 5.89
N THR A 26 5.17 9.25 7.17
CA THR A 26 6.50 9.45 7.76
C THR A 26 7.22 8.12 7.89
N ASN A 27 8.53 8.13 7.67
CA ASN A 27 9.40 6.98 7.89
C ASN A 27 9.66 6.80 9.39
N GLU A 28 8.60 6.53 10.14
CA GLU A 28 8.58 6.40 11.59
C GLU A 28 7.68 5.23 12.01
N TYR A 29 7.74 4.87 13.29
CA TYR A 29 6.84 3.87 13.87
C TYR A 29 5.44 4.47 14.04
N GLY A 30 4.42 3.70 13.69
CA GLY A 30 3.06 4.22 13.83
C GLY A 30 1.98 3.19 13.54
N TRP A 31 0.75 3.69 13.49
CA TRP A 31 -0.45 2.91 13.17
C TRP A 31 -0.94 3.17 11.75
N PHE A 32 -0.05 3.64 10.86
CA PHE A 32 -0.42 4.09 9.51
C PHE A 32 -1.24 3.06 8.73
N LEU A 33 -0.80 1.79 8.69
CA LEU A 33 -1.54 0.74 8.00
C LEU A 33 -2.93 0.52 8.60
N PHE A 34 -3.06 0.51 9.94
CA PHE A 34 -4.35 0.37 10.62
C PHE A 34 -5.28 1.54 10.30
N GLU A 35 -4.77 2.76 10.32
CA GLU A 35 -5.55 3.97 10.03
C GLU A 35 -6.04 4.03 8.58
N ILE A 36 -5.19 3.65 7.62
CA ILE A 36 -5.55 3.53 6.21
C ILE A 36 -6.66 2.48 6.05
N LEU A 37 -6.49 1.30 6.64
CA LEU A 37 -7.50 0.22 6.59
C LEU A 37 -8.83 0.63 7.24
N LEU A 38 -8.78 1.40 8.32
CA LEU A 38 -9.97 1.94 8.98
C LEU A 38 -10.76 2.86 8.04
N SER A 39 -10.07 3.76 7.33
CA SER A 39 -10.68 4.70 6.38
C SER A 39 -11.32 4.01 5.16
N LEU A 40 -10.89 2.78 4.86
CA LEU A 40 -11.35 1.96 3.75
C LEU A 40 -12.47 0.98 4.13
N GLU A 41 -12.93 0.99 5.39
CA GLU A 41 -13.89 0.01 5.92
C GLU A 41 -13.41 -1.45 5.73
N ALA A 42 -12.12 -1.67 5.99
CA ALA A 42 -11.42 -2.94 5.72
C ALA A 42 -12.12 -4.18 6.29
N SER A 43 -12.87 -4.06 7.38
CA SER A 43 -13.65 -5.13 8.00
C SER A 43 -14.68 -5.79 7.08
N SER A 44 -15.06 -5.15 5.97
CA SER A 44 -16.05 -5.66 5.02
C SER A 44 -15.48 -6.62 3.97
N PHE A 45 -14.18 -6.94 4.04
CA PHE A 45 -13.44 -7.68 3.02
C PHE A 45 -12.58 -8.79 3.61
N ASP A 46 -12.26 -9.77 2.78
CA ASP A 46 -11.14 -10.69 3.03
C ASP A 46 -9.88 -10.12 2.38
N TRP A 47 -8.77 -10.16 3.09
CA TRP A 47 -7.50 -9.55 2.67
C TRP A 47 -6.47 -10.62 2.36
N SER A 48 -5.99 -10.61 1.11
CA SER A 48 -4.78 -11.33 0.71
C SER A 48 -3.56 -10.45 0.99
N ILE A 49 -2.55 -11.02 1.62
CA ILE A 49 -1.37 -10.31 2.10
C ILE A 49 -0.14 -11.02 1.53
N ALA A 50 0.71 -10.27 0.82
CA ALA A 50 1.98 -10.78 0.33
C ALA A 50 3.02 -10.83 1.47
N ASP A 51 3.96 -11.77 1.39
CA ASP A 51 5.12 -11.84 2.30
C ASP A 51 6.13 -10.76 1.91
N GLU A 52 5.85 -9.56 2.40
CA GLU A 52 6.68 -8.36 2.23
C GLU A 52 7.35 -7.98 3.56
N GLU A 53 8.18 -6.95 3.51
CA GLU A 53 8.98 -6.54 4.66
C GLU A 53 8.27 -5.50 5.54
N ALA A 54 7.61 -5.98 6.60
CA ALA A 54 7.02 -5.14 7.62
C ALA A 54 7.14 -5.81 9.00
N TYR A 55 7.21 -5.00 10.06
CA TYR A 55 7.45 -5.47 11.43
C TYR A 55 6.51 -4.82 12.43
N PHE A 56 6.16 -5.54 13.49
CA PHE A 56 5.65 -4.91 14.71
C PHE A 56 6.79 -4.26 15.48
N ILE A 57 6.44 -3.23 16.26
CA ILE A 57 7.37 -2.66 17.24
C ILE A 57 7.16 -3.35 18.58
N GLU A 58 8.24 -3.90 19.13
CA GLU A 58 8.25 -4.57 20.42
C GLU A 58 9.39 -3.98 21.26
N ASN A 59 9.08 -3.51 22.47
CA ASN A 59 10.04 -2.86 23.36
C ASN A 59 10.78 -1.66 22.74
N GLY A 60 10.16 -0.97 21.77
CA GLY A 60 10.75 0.20 21.10
C GLY A 60 11.70 -0.13 19.93
N GLU A 61 11.82 -1.39 19.55
CA GLU A 61 12.66 -1.85 18.44
C GLU A 61 11.84 -2.68 17.42
N LEU A 62 12.44 -2.98 16.27
CA LEU A 62 11.85 -3.91 15.31
C LEU A 62 11.74 -5.30 15.95
N GLY A 63 10.50 -5.75 16.14
CA GLY A 63 10.19 -7.05 16.70
C GLY A 63 9.93 -8.08 15.60
N ARG A 64 8.91 -8.91 15.83
CA ARG A 64 8.50 -9.92 14.84
C ARG A 64 7.96 -9.30 13.54
N LYS A 65 8.04 -10.07 12.45
CA LYS A 65 7.37 -9.77 11.18
C LYS A 65 5.88 -9.50 11.40
N LEU A 66 5.38 -8.47 10.71
CA LEU A 66 3.98 -8.08 10.72
C LEU A 66 3.12 -9.20 10.12
N PHE A 67 3.53 -9.72 8.97
CA PHE A 67 2.82 -10.78 8.24
C PHE A 67 3.75 -11.99 7.99
N PRO A 68 3.76 -12.98 8.88
CA PRO A 68 4.46 -14.25 8.62
C PRO A 68 3.78 -15.05 7.50
N GLU A 69 4.51 -15.98 6.87
CA GLU A 69 4.04 -16.79 5.72
C GLU A 69 2.71 -17.52 5.96
N ASN A 70 2.38 -17.85 7.21
CA ASN A 70 1.12 -18.50 7.56
C ASN A 70 -0.09 -17.54 7.61
N LYS A 71 0.09 -16.24 7.34
CA LYS A 71 -0.95 -15.20 7.36
C LYS A 71 -1.15 -14.51 6.02
N MET A 72 -1.19 -15.30 4.95
CA MET A 72 -1.42 -14.78 3.60
C MET A 72 -2.88 -14.39 3.31
N ILE A 73 -3.84 -14.84 4.13
CA ILE A 73 -5.26 -14.46 4.00
C ILE A 73 -5.84 -14.19 5.39
N MET A 74 -6.54 -13.08 5.55
CA MET A 74 -7.20 -12.70 6.81
C MET A 74 -8.57 -12.08 6.55
N ALA A 75 -9.58 -12.42 7.35
CA ALA A 75 -10.82 -11.66 7.37
C ALA A 75 -10.53 -10.23 7.87
N GLY A 76 -11.23 -9.24 7.32
CA GLY A 76 -10.96 -7.83 7.63
C GLY A 76 -11.09 -7.49 9.11
N GLY A 77 -12.10 -8.04 9.79
CA GLY A 77 -12.25 -7.86 11.24
C GLY A 77 -11.06 -8.39 12.03
N ASP A 78 -10.54 -9.56 11.64
CA ASP A 78 -9.35 -10.16 12.27
C ASP A 78 -8.08 -9.37 11.96
N LEU A 79 -7.94 -8.86 10.73
CA LEU A 79 -6.83 -7.99 10.34
C LEU A 79 -6.82 -6.70 11.17
N MET A 80 -7.97 -6.05 11.33
CA MET A 80 -8.11 -4.84 12.13
C MET A 80 -7.77 -5.11 13.61
N ALA A 81 -8.29 -6.20 14.17
CA ALA A 81 -8.00 -6.60 15.55
C ALA A 81 -6.52 -6.97 15.76
N TYR A 82 -5.88 -7.53 14.73
CA TYR A 82 -4.47 -7.90 14.75
C TYR A 82 -3.52 -6.69 14.75
N LEU A 83 -3.87 -5.62 14.02
CA LEU A 83 -3.05 -4.41 13.89
C LEU A 83 -3.28 -3.40 15.02
N HIS A 84 -4.52 -3.26 15.53
CA HIS A 84 -4.88 -2.26 16.52
C HIS A 84 -3.98 -2.15 17.76
N PRO A 85 -3.51 -3.26 18.39
CA PRO A 85 -2.82 -3.17 19.67
C PRO A 85 -1.39 -2.62 19.60
N ASN A 86 -0.72 -2.67 18.46
CA ASN A 86 0.71 -2.40 18.34
C ASN A 86 1.01 -1.47 17.17
N SER A 87 1.98 -0.58 17.33
CA SER A 87 2.53 0.15 16.20
C SER A 87 3.38 -0.78 15.32
N CYS A 88 3.56 -0.36 14.08
CA CYS A 88 4.29 -1.09 13.06
C CYS A 88 5.32 -0.18 12.39
N TYR A 89 6.30 -0.83 11.77
CA TYR A 89 7.21 -0.23 10.81
C TYR A 89 7.03 -0.92 9.47
N LEU A 90 6.72 -0.14 8.44
CA LEU A 90 6.33 -0.62 7.13
C LEU A 90 7.49 -0.30 6.20
N ILE A 91 8.14 -1.29 5.60
CA ILE A 91 9.17 -1.06 4.57
C ILE A 91 8.56 -1.37 3.20
N PHE A 92 7.99 -2.58 3.08
CA PHE A 92 7.17 -3.01 1.97
C PHE A 92 5.89 -3.67 2.48
N ALA A 93 4.76 -3.34 1.86
CA ALA A 93 3.50 -4.04 2.12
C ALA A 93 2.66 -4.09 0.85
N ASP A 94 2.08 -5.25 0.57
CA ASP A 94 1.14 -5.45 -0.52
C ASP A 94 -0.08 -6.23 -0.01
N LEU A 95 -1.20 -5.51 0.10
CA LEU A 95 -2.47 -6.01 0.60
C LEU A 95 -3.56 -5.84 -0.45
N LYS A 96 -4.35 -6.89 -0.69
CA LYS A 96 -5.43 -6.89 -1.68
C LYS A 96 -6.73 -7.36 -1.05
N ALA A 97 -7.78 -6.56 -1.17
CA ALA A 97 -9.09 -6.82 -0.58
C ALA A 97 -10.04 -7.47 -1.59
N PHE A 98 -10.69 -8.55 -1.17
CA PHE A 98 -11.66 -9.31 -1.95
C PHE A 98 -12.99 -9.38 -1.21
N PRO A 99 -14.13 -9.44 -1.92
CA PRO A 99 -15.41 -9.71 -1.29
C PRO A 99 -15.34 -11.04 -0.52
N PRO A 100 -16.00 -11.15 0.65
CA PRO A 100 -15.91 -12.36 1.47
C PRO A 100 -16.20 -13.64 0.68
N GLY A 101 -15.34 -14.65 0.85
CA GLY A 101 -15.46 -15.95 0.18
C GLY A 101 -15.03 -15.97 -1.30
N LYS A 102 -14.52 -14.87 -1.85
CA LYS A 102 -13.88 -14.85 -3.18
C LYS A 102 -12.41 -15.25 -3.09
N ALA A 103 -11.97 -16.06 -4.04
CA ALA A 103 -10.58 -16.47 -4.11
C ALA A 103 -9.66 -15.30 -4.50
N ALA A 104 -8.53 -15.19 -3.81
CA ALA A 104 -7.46 -14.28 -4.20
C ALA A 104 -6.84 -14.77 -5.50
N GLY A 105 -6.95 -13.97 -6.56
CA GLY A 105 -6.27 -14.20 -7.83
C GLY A 105 -4.87 -13.56 -7.85
N ASP A 106 -4.01 -14.02 -8.76
CA ASP A 106 -2.72 -13.40 -9.02
C ASP A 106 -2.93 -12.06 -9.75
N ILE A 107 -2.72 -10.95 -9.05
CA ILE A 107 -2.91 -9.59 -9.57
C ILE A 107 -1.55 -8.93 -9.67
N LYS A 108 -1.07 -8.78 -10.90
CA LYS A 108 0.27 -8.28 -11.20
C LYS A 108 0.29 -6.89 -11.79
N THR A 109 -0.81 -6.47 -12.39
CA THR A 109 -0.94 -5.19 -13.09
C THR A 109 -2.27 -4.53 -12.74
N TYR A 110 -2.37 -3.23 -13.01
CA TYR A 110 -3.64 -2.53 -12.89
C TYR A 110 -4.74 -3.12 -13.79
N LYS A 111 -4.38 -3.65 -14.97
CA LYS A 111 -5.34 -4.34 -15.85
C LYS A 111 -5.86 -5.64 -15.22
N ASP A 112 -5.02 -6.38 -14.51
CA ASP A 112 -5.43 -7.58 -13.79
C ASP A 112 -6.34 -7.22 -12.62
N PHE A 113 -5.99 -6.17 -11.88
CA PHE A 113 -6.81 -5.62 -10.80
C PHE A 113 -8.23 -5.31 -11.30
N LEU A 114 -8.35 -4.56 -12.41
CA LEU A 114 -9.64 -4.23 -13.00
C LEU A 114 -10.50 -5.45 -13.39
N LYS A 115 -9.87 -6.51 -13.91
CA LYS A 115 -10.56 -7.74 -14.34
C LYS A 115 -10.88 -8.71 -13.20
N SER A 116 -10.18 -8.59 -12.08
CA SER A 116 -10.34 -9.48 -10.92
C SER A 116 -11.52 -9.09 -10.03
N ASP A 117 -11.87 -9.99 -9.09
CA ASP A 117 -12.82 -9.70 -8.00
C ASP A 117 -12.23 -8.78 -6.92
N CYS A 118 -10.92 -8.43 -6.97
CA CYS A 118 -10.30 -7.53 -6.02
C CYS A 118 -10.94 -6.14 -6.07
N GLN A 119 -11.27 -5.58 -4.90
CA GLN A 119 -11.93 -4.29 -4.77
C GLN A 119 -10.95 -3.16 -4.44
N MET A 120 -9.90 -3.48 -3.67
CA MET A 120 -8.90 -2.53 -3.22
C MET A 120 -7.51 -3.17 -3.19
N ALA A 121 -6.47 -2.41 -3.49
CA ALA A 121 -5.09 -2.82 -3.31
C ALA A 121 -4.31 -1.70 -2.63
N ILE A 122 -3.53 -2.04 -1.61
CA ILE A 122 -2.66 -1.12 -0.87
C ILE A 122 -1.23 -1.57 -1.14
N LEU A 123 -0.41 -0.65 -1.61
CA LEU A 123 1.01 -0.83 -1.84
C LEU A 123 1.77 0.18 -0.99
N ILE A 124 2.74 -0.29 -0.23
CA ILE A 124 3.68 0.54 0.54
C ILE A 124 5.08 0.16 0.08
N VAL A 125 5.88 1.17 -0.25
CA VAL A 125 7.22 1.01 -0.83
C VAL A 125 8.16 2.02 -0.20
N ASP A 126 9.38 1.59 0.11
CA ASP A 126 10.46 2.46 0.63
C ASP A 126 10.08 3.24 1.90
N CYS A 127 9.30 2.61 2.78
CA CYS A 127 8.85 3.12 4.07
C CYS A 127 7.91 4.33 4.08
N SER A 128 7.81 5.09 3.00
CA SER A 128 7.02 6.33 2.95
C SER A 128 5.97 6.35 1.85
N ASP A 129 6.24 5.74 0.69
CA ASP A 129 5.36 5.87 -0.46
C ASP A 129 4.19 4.89 -0.37
N VAL A 130 2.97 5.43 -0.34
CA VAL A 130 1.74 4.64 -0.28
C VAL A 130 0.88 4.91 -1.50
N ALA A 131 0.49 3.83 -2.18
CA ALA A 131 -0.50 3.85 -3.24
C ALA A 131 -1.67 2.93 -2.89
N VAL A 132 -2.89 3.48 -2.91
CA VAL A 132 -4.12 2.73 -2.68
C VAL A 132 -4.99 2.80 -3.93
N TYR A 133 -5.23 1.65 -4.55
CA TYR A 133 -6.20 1.50 -5.64
C TYR A 133 -7.54 1.06 -5.07
N CYS A 134 -8.63 1.67 -5.54
CA CYS A 134 -9.97 1.36 -5.05
C CYS A 134 -10.98 1.50 -6.19
N LYS A 135 -11.79 0.46 -6.43
CA LYS A 135 -12.85 0.48 -7.46
C LYS A 135 -14.05 1.33 -7.05
N ASP A 136 -14.27 1.48 -5.73
CA ASP A 136 -15.34 2.31 -5.19
C ASP A 136 -14.92 3.78 -5.16
N ARG A 137 -15.67 4.61 -5.88
CA ARG A 137 -15.39 6.04 -6.02
C ARG A 137 -15.65 6.82 -4.72
N GLU A 138 -16.71 6.48 -3.99
CA GLU A 138 -17.07 7.17 -2.76
C GLU A 138 -16.01 6.89 -1.68
N ARG A 139 -15.57 5.64 -1.56
CA ARG A 139 -14.45 5.28 -0.68
C ARG A 139 -13.15 5.95 -1.08
N THR A 140 -12.86 6.05 -2.38
CA THR A 140 -11.69 6.78 -2.88
C THR A 140 -11.72 8.26 -2.45
N GLU A 141 -12.88 8.91 -2.49
CA GLU A 141 -13.03 10.31 -2.07
C GLU A 141 -12.94 10.49 -0.56
N THR A 142 -13.43 9.53 0.22
CA THR A 142 -13.28 9.50 1.68
C THR A 142 -11.83 9.28 2.09
N LEU A 143 -11.14 8.30 1.49
CA LEU A 143 -9.71 8.07 1.69
C LEU A 143 -8.89 9.32 1.35
N TYR A 144 -9.16 9.96 0.20
CA TYR A 144 -8.43 11.16 -0.20
C TYR A 144 -8.55 12.29 0.83
N ARG A 145 -9.76 12.53 1.34
CA ARG A 145 -9.97 13.55 2.39
C ARG A 145 -9.20 13.21 3.66
N PHE A 146 -9.26 11.96 4.10
CA PHE A 146 -8.52 11.46 5.25
C PHE A 146 -7.01 11.66 5.08
N CYS A 147 -6.44 11.22 3.94
CA CYS A 147 -5.01 11.31 3.69
C CYS A 147 -4.55 12.77 3.57
N ARG A 148 -5.30 13.64 2.89
CA ARG A 148 -4.92 15.05 2.72
C ARG A 148 -4.82 15.81 4.05
N GLU A 149 -5.59 15.41 5.07
CA GLU A 149 -5.57 16.04 6.39
C GLU A 149 -4.47 15.49 7.30
N ARG A 150 -3.92 14.29 7.00
CA ARG A 150 -3.06 13.54 7.91
C ARG A 150 -1.67 13.21 7.36
N PHE A 151 -1.51 13.20 6.04
CA PHE A 151 -0.31 12.77 5.33
C PHE A 151 0.15 13.83 4.33
N SER A 152 1.40 13.72 3.87
CA SER A 152 1.96 14.61 2.85
C SER A 152 1.66 14.12 1.44
N ASN A 153 1.68 15.05 0.48
CA ASN A 153 1.64 14.78 -0.96
C ASN A 153 0.46 13.89 -1.40
N ALA A 154 -0.69 14.05 -0.75
CA ALA A 154 -1.90 13.29 -1.08
C ALA A 154 -2.49 13.74 -2.43
N GLU A 155 -2.54 12.82 -3.40
CA GLU A 155 -3.01 13.05 -4.76
C GLU A 155 -3.89 11.89 -5.25
N TYR A 156 -4.80 12.17 -6.18
CA TYR A 156 -5.53 11.09 -6.86
C TYR A 156 -4.63 10.38 -7.87
N ILE A 157 -4.77 9.06 -7.94
CA ILE A 157 -4.18 8.27 -9.03
C ILE A 157 -5.16 8.31 -10.22
N THR A 158 -4.65 8.63 -11.40
CA THR A 158 -5.36 8.76 -12.67
C THR A 158 -4.62 7.99 -13.77
N ASP A 159 -5.22 7.88 -14.95
CA ASP A 159 -4.56 7.27 -16.11
C ASP A 159 -3.21 7.94 -16.48
N GLU A 160 -3.01 9.20 -16.13
CA GLU A 160 -1.88 10.03 -16.57
C GLU A 160 -0.72 10.03 -15.57
N ASN A 161 -0.99 9.80 -14.28
CA ASN A 161 0.00 9.88 -13.21
C ASN A 161 0.22 8.54 -12.47
N ASP A 162 -0.37 7.44 -12.96
CA ASP A 162 -0.25 6.12 -12.34
C ASP A 162 1.18 5.58 -12.41
N ARG A 163 1.82 5.47 -11.24
CA ARG A 163 3.17 4.93 -11.08
C ARG A 163 3.18 3.43 -10.72
N SER A 164 2.05 2.71 -10.82
CA SER A 164 1.95 1.27 -10.51
C SER A 164 2.97 0.40 -11.23
N GLU A 165 3.31 0.73 -12.48
CA GLU A 165 4.33 -0.01 -13.22
C GLU A 165 5.70 0.12 -12.56
N LEU A 166 6.04 1.30 -12.00
CA LEU A 166 7.26 1.50 -11.23
C LEU A 166 7.22 0.73 -9.90
N TYR A 167 6.13 0.77 -9.15
CA TYR A 167 6.04 0.06 -7.87
C TYR A 167 6.16 -1.47 -8.05
N CYS A 168 5.49 -2.05 -9.05
CA CYS A 168 5.61 -3.47 -9.35
C CYS A 168 7.01 -3.86 -9.83
N LEU A 169 7.70 -2.98 -10.57
CA LEU A 169 9.08 -3.20 -11.01
C LEU A 169 10.08 -3.07 -9.86
N VAL A 170 9.89 -2.12 -8.95
CA VAL A 170 10.77 -1.93 -7.78
C VAL A 170 10.71 -3.14 -6.86
N ILE A 171 9.50 -3.57 -6.48
CA ILE A 171 9.29 -4.75 -5.63
C ILE A 171 9.91 -6.00 -6.30
N ARG A 172 9.65 -6.23 -7.59
CA ARG A 172 10.13 -7.44 -8.28
C ARG A 172 11.60 -7.44 -8.67
N SER A 173 12.18 -6.28 -8.99
CA SER A 173 13.55 -6.19 -9.49
C SER A 173 14.59 -6.20 -8.38
N TRP A 174 14.25 -5.69 -7.19
CA TRP A 174 15.21 -5.58 -6.09
C TRP A 174 15.11 -6.74 -5.09
N MET A 175 13.91 -7.30 -4.84
CA MET A 175 13.76 -8.33 -3.81
C MET A 175 14.50 -9.65 -4.08
N PRO A 176 14.53 -10.21 -5.30
CA PRO A 176 15.27 -11.45 -5.55
C PRO A 176 16.78 -11.26 -5.45
N ALA A 177 17.31 -10.15 -5.98
CA ALA A 177 18.74 -9.83 -5.94
C ALA A 177 19.23 -9.59 -4.50
N LEU A 178 18.46 -8.87 -3.68
CA LEU A 178 18.80 -8.64 -2.27
C LEU A 178 18.78 -9.93 -1.43
N LYS A 179 17.89 -10.88 -1.75
CA LYS A 179 17.78 -12.18 -1.07
C LYS A 179 18.88 -13.17 -1.49
N GLU A 180 19.28 -13.18 -2.77
CA GLU A 180 20.32 -14.09 -3.29
C GLU A 180 21.73 -13.68 -2.83
N ASP A 181 22.00 -12.38 -2.65
CA ASP A 181 23.32 -11.88 -2.25
C ASP A 181 23.56 -11.92 -0.72
N GLY A 182 22.65 -12.50 0.06
CA GLY A 182 22.78 -12.61 1.52
C GLY A 182 22.81 -11.25 2.25
N ILE A 183 22.33 -10.18 1.60
CA ILE A 183 22.31 -8.83 2.14
C ILE A 183 21.19 -8.76 3.18
N GLN A 184 21.57 -8.74 4.46
CA GLN A 184 20.67 -8.39 5.55
C GLN A 184 20.59 -6.86 5.66
N LEU A 185 19.36 -6.32 5.60
CA LEU A 185 19.10 -4.92 5.91
C LEU A 185 19.35 -4.70 7.41
N PHE A 186 20.49 -4.10 7.75
CA PHE A 186 20.78 -3.67 9.12
C PHE A 186 20.47 -2.18 9.27
N LEU A 187 19.46 -1.86 10.08
CA LEU A 187 19.32 -0.51 10.64
C LEU A 187 20.39 -0.35 11.72
N SER A 188 21.41 0.49 11.49
CA SER A 188 22.30 0.89 12.58
C SER A 188 21.66 2.04 13.36
N GLN A 189 21.59 1.90 14.68
CA GLN A 189 21.11 2.98 15.56
C GLN A 189 22.07 4.17 15.47
N GLY A 190 21.59 5.27 14.89
CA GLY A 190 22.24 6.57 14.95
C GLY A 190 21.28 7.59 15.54
N THR A 191 21.63 8.19 16.67
CA THR A 191 20.88 9.34 17.21
C THR A 191 21.21 10.59 16.40
N CYS A 192 20.21 11.24 15.80
CA CYS A 192 20.36 12.57 15.21
C CYS A 192 19.38 13.56 15.88
N PRO A 193 19.82 14.74 16.36
CA PRO A 193 18.95 15.71 17.06
C PRO A 193 17.96 16.45 16.15
N LEU A 194 18.01 16.24 14.83
CA LEU A 194 17.15 16.89 13.85
C LEU A 194 16.77 15.84 12.80
N GLY A 195 15.51 15.41 12.82
CA GLY A 195 14.99 14.25 12.10
C GLY A 195 15.43 14.17 10.64
N SER A 196 16.16 13.10 10.32
CA SER A 196 16.37 12.51 9.00
C SER A 196 17.09 11.17 9.23
N PHE A 197 16.39 10.04 9.05
CA PHE A 197 17.06 8.73 8.97
C PHE A 197 17.40 8.45 7.50
N LYS A 198 18.67 8.18 7.21
CA LYS A 198 19.10 7.63 5.93
C LYS A 198 19.24 6.11 6.10
N ILE A 199 18.55 5.36 5.25
CA ILE A 199 18.78 3.92 5.09
C ILE A 199 20.13 3.77 4.38
N TYR A 200 21.13 3.22 5.06
CA TYR A 200 22.41 2.89 4.44
C TYR A 200 22.37 1.43 3.99
N LEU A 201 22.34 1.21 2.67
CA LEU A 201 22.67 -0.08 2.08
C LEU A 201 24.16 -0.33 2.33
N ARG A 202 24.48 -1.28 3.23
CA ARG A 202 25.83 -1.82 3.30
C ARG A 202 25.87 -3.12 2.50
N ILE A 203 26.33 -2.99 1.26
CA ILE A 203 26.85 -4.11 0.47
C ILE A 203 28.13 -4.60 1.18
N PRO A 204 28.38 -5.91 1.34
CA PRO A 204 29.63 -6.41 1.91
C PRO A 204 30.88 -5.85 1.23
#